data_AF-A0A6V2N450-F1
#
_entry.id   AF-A0A6V2N450-F1
#
_cell.length_a   1.000
_cell.length_b   1.000
_cell.length_c   1.000
_cell.angle_alpha   90.00
_cell.angle_beta   90.00
_cell.angle_gamma   90.00
#
_symmetry.space_group_name_H-M   'P 1'
#
loop_
_entity.id
_entity.type
_entity.pdbx_description
1 polymer ?
#
loop_
_entity_poly.entity_id
_entity_poly.type
_entity_poly.pdbx_seq_one_letter_code
_entity_poly.pdbx_strand_id
1 'polypeptide(L)'
;WPCIYMLHAGSRRGPVRAALAMCVGSSALGSGALNERSVETAHSFTGRMCAASRLEETRRPDSLFSDPLAYTLAGKEGRAQPMGGWIMVPRTRFGDDFLRDHYTRGARQLVLLGAGFDARAYRMSGLPELRVYEVDQMTTFEVKEPLLTGESLAVASRAAVATEFTRPGEWAAALLASGFDPAVPTTN
;
A
#
# COMPACT_ATOMS: atom_id res chain seq x y z
N TRP A 1 -3.88 -32.14 2.26
CA TRP A 1 -5.23 -32.72 2.22
C TRP A 1 -6.03 -32.00 1.14
N PRO A 2 -6.15 -32.59 -0.06
CA PRO A 2 -6.75 -31.93 -1.21
C PRO A 2 -8.28 -32.11 -1.21
N CYS A 3 -9.01 -31.10 -1.65
CA CYS A 3 -10.41 -31.26 -2.06
C CYS A 3 -10.56 -30.82 -3.51
N ILE A 4 -10.70 -31.83 -4.36
CA ILE A 4 -11.21 -31.79 -5.74
C ILE A 4 -12.73 -31.69 -5.66
N TYR A 5 -13.36 -30.83 -6.48
CA TYR A 5 -14.64 -31.16 -7.11
C TYR A 5 -14.78 -30.56 -8.51
N MET A 6 -15.35 -31.39 -9.38
CA MET A 6 -15.52 -31.28 -10.82
C MET A 6 -16.59 -30.29 -11.29
N LEU A 7 -16.26 -29.68 -12.43
CA LEU A 7 -17.08 -29.33 -13.61
C LEU A 7 -18.56 -29.77 -13.67
N HIS A 8 -19.41 -28.83 -14.14
CA HIS A 8 -20.45 -29.10 -15.14
C HIS A 8 -20.63 -27.92 -16.10
N ALA A 9 -20.90 -28.24 -17.37
CA ALA A 9 -20.89 -27.36 -18.54
C ALA A 9 -22.30 -27.01 -19.05
N GLY A 10 -22.37 -25.94 -19.86
CA GLY A 10 -23.53 -25.51 -20.67
C GLY A 10 -23.75 -24.00 -20.49
N SER A 11 -23.83 -23.12 -21.50
CA SER A 11 -24.35 -23.23 -22.85
C SER A 11 -23.84 -22.06 -23.71
N ARG A 12 -23.77 -22.27 -25.04
CA ARG A 12 -23.17 -21.41 -26.08
C ARG A 12 -24.11 -20.29 -26.55
N ARG A 13 -23.58 -19.08 -26.80
CA ARG A 13 -23.85 -18.17 -27.96
C ARG A 13 -22.60 -17.28 -28.09
N GLY A 14 -21.78 -17.35 -29.14
CA GLY A 14 -21.99 -16.81 -30.50
C GLY A 14 -21.18 -15.50 -30.65
N PRO A 15 -20.30 -15.33 -31.67
CA PRO A 15 -19.25 -14.30 -31.66
C PRO A 15 -19.71 -12.98 -32.28
N VAL A 16 -19.14 -11.86 -31.84
CA VAL A 16 -19.16 -10.59 -32.58
C VAL A 16 -17.72 -10.12 -32.75
N ARG A 17 -17.25 -10.12 -34.00
CA ARG A 17 -16.00 -9.51 -34.47
C ARG A 17 -16.33 -8.16 -35.11
N ALA A 18 -15.58 -7.13 -34.75
CA ALA A 18 -15.21 -5.95 -35.55
C ALA A 18 -14.51 -4.96 -34.61
N ALA A 19 -13.51 -4.17 -34.97
CA ALA A 19 -12.61 -4.12 -36.11
C ALA A 19 -11.40 -3.27 -35.64
N LEU A 20 -10.25 -3.55 -36.23
CA LEU A 20 -9.00 -2.81 -36.04
C LEU A 20 -9.13 -1.40 -36.63
N ALA A 21 -8.75 -0.36 -35.90
CA ALA A 21 -8.42 0.95 -36.45
C ALA A 21 -7.09 1.41 -35.85
N MET A 22 -6.03 1.24 -36.65
CA MET A 22 -4.75 1.91 -36.47
C MET A 22 -4.91 3.37 -36.91
N CYS A 23 -4.51 4.31 -36.07
CA CYS A 23 -4.15 5.65 -36.51
C CYS A 23 -2.77 5.96 -35.94
N VAL A 24 -1.79 5.99 -36.83
CA VAL A 24 -0.41 6.39 -36.56
C VAL A 24 -0.38 7.92 -36.52
N GLY A 25 0.04 8.49 -35.39
CA GLY A 25 0.15 9.93 -35.19
C GLY A 25 1.25 10.23 -34.20
N SER A 26 2.47 10.34 -34.73
CA SER A 26 3.70 10.65 -33.98
C SER A 26 3.67 12.10 -33.50
N SER A 27 3.83 12.33 -32.19
CA SER A 27 4.37 13.58 -31.67
C SER A 27 5.13 13.31 -30.38
N ALA A 28 6.42 13.64 -30.42
CA ALA A 28 7.38 13.38 -29.37
C ALA A 28 7.15 14.31 -28.18
N LEU A 29 6.87 13.74 -27.01
CA LEU A 29 7.03 14.41 -25.73
C LEU A 29 8.06 13.61 -24.93
N GLY A 30 9.09 14.33 -24.50
CA GLY A 30 10.33 13.79 -23.94
C GLY A 30 10.07 12.84 -22.77
N SER A 31 10.53 11.60 -22.94
CA SER A 31 10.64 10.61 -21.89
C SER A 31 11.78 11.02 -20.94
N GLY A 32 11.47 11.83 -19.94
CA GLY A 32 12.25 11.87 -18.70
C GLY A 32 12.06 10.53 -17.99
N ALA A 33 12.88 9.54 -18.33
CA ALA A 33 12.91 8.26 -17.66
C ALA A 33 13.31 8.50 -16.20
N LEU A 34 12.33 8.50 -15.31
CA LEU A 34 12.58 8.37 -13.89
C LEU A 34 13.32 7.05 -13.71
N ASN A 35 14.56 7.15 -13.26
CA ASN A 35 15.45 6.01 -13.09
C ASN A 35 14.92 5.16 -11.92
N GLU A 36 13.98 4.25 -12.23
CA GLU A 36 13.39 3.31 -11.27
C GLU A 36 14.48 2.32 -10.82
N ARG A 37 15.16 2.64 -9.71
CA ARG A 37 16.16 1.74 -9.11
C ARG A 37 15.46 0.48 -8.60
N SER A 38 15.77 -0.66 -9.20
CA SER A 38 15.37 -1.99 -8.74
C SER A 38 16.17 -2.36 -7.48
N VAL A 39 15.68 -2.00 -6.30
CA VAL A 39 16.17 -2.56 -5.04
C VAL A 39 15.21 -3.68 -4.64
N GLU A 40 15.52 -4.87 -5.12
CA GLU A 40 14.78 -6.10 -4.80
C GLU A 40 15.38 -6.73 -3.55
N THR A 41 14.72 -6.53 -2.42
CA THR A 41 14.76 -7.53 -1.34
C THR A 41 13.42 -8.26 -1.36
N ALA A 42 13.39 -9.54 -0.99
CA ALA A 42 12.14 -10.31 -1.00
C ALA A 42 11.03 -9.65 -0.14
N HIS A 43 11.42 -8.95 0.93
CA HIS A 43 10.52 -8.23 1.81
C HIS A 43 9.88 -7.01 1.13
N SER A 44 10.66 -6.20 0.38
CA SER A 44 10.11 -5.07 -0.37
C SER A 44 9.16 -5.52 -1.49
N PHE A 45 9.40 -6.68 -2.09
CA PHE A 45 8.58 -7.20 -3.18
C PHE A 45 7.13 -7.49 -2.74
N THR A 46 6.92 -8.19 -1.62
CA THR A 46 5.55 -8.48 -1.13
C THR A 46 4.77 -7.21 -0.81
N GLY A 47 5.40 -6.18 -0.25
CA GLY A 47 4.78 -4.88 0.01
C GLY A 47 4.33 -4.17 -1.28
N ARG A 48 5.10 -4.28 -2.36
CA ARG A 48 4.72 -3.79 -3.69
C ARG A 48 3.53 -4.55 -4.29
N MET A 49 3.47 -5.87 -4.12
CA MET A 49 2.31 -6.69 -4.52
C MET A 49 1.03 -6.26 -3.78
N CYS A 50 1.15 -5.95 -2.48
CA CYS A 50 0.07 -5.41 -1.67
C CYS A 50 -0.42 -4.04 -2.19
N ALA A 51 0.50 -3.14 -2.53
CA ALA A 51 0.16 -1.85 -3.15
C ALA A 51 -0.53 -2.03 -4.51
N ALA A 52 -0.10 -3.00 -5.32
CA ALA A 52 -0.75 -3.30 -6.60
C ALA A 52 -2.21 -3.74 -6.44
N SER A 53 -2.53 -4.58 -5.45
CA SER A 53 -3.94 -4.92 -5.18
C SER A 53 -4.77 -3.75 -4.69
N ARG A 54 -4.18 -2.79 -3.96
CA ARG A 54 -4.86 -1.54 -3.60
C ARG A 54 -5.08 -0.63 -4.82
N LEU A 55 -4.17 -0.65 -5.79
CA LEU A 55 -4.36 0.04 -7.06
C LEU A 55 -5.52 -0.57 -7.86
N GLU A 56 -5.62 -1.90 -7.92
CA GLU A 56 -6.74 -2.59 -8.58
C GLU A 56 -8.07 -2.19 -7.96
N GLU A 57 -8.16 -2.19 -6.62
CA GLU A 57 -9.34 -1.75 -5.90
C GLU A 57 -9.68 -0.28 -6.17
N THR A 58 -8.68 0.61 -6.13
CA THR A 58 -8.83 2.05 -6.37
C THR A 58 -9.41 2.35 -7.76
N ARG A 59 -9.17 1.49 -8.75
CA ARG A 59 -9.66 1.65 -10.12
C ARG A 59 -11.10 1.18 -10.32
N ARG A 60 -11.68 0.49 -9.34
CA ARG A 60 -13.05 -0.01 -9.44
C ARG A 60 -14.06 1.14 -9.29
N PRO A 61 -15.12 1.18 -10.11
CA PRO A 61 -16.20 2.15 -9.92
C PRO A 61 -16.89 2.02 -8.55
N ASP A 62 -16.93 0.81 -8.00
CA ASP A 62 -17.51 0.46 -6.70
C ASP A 62 -16.44 0.29 -5.61
N SER A 63 -15.28 0.96 -5.75
CA SER A 63 -14.14 0.82 -4.83
C SER A 63 -14.55 1.05 -3.37
N LEU A 64 -14.07 0.17 -2.49
CA LEU A 64 -14.28 0.25 -1.05
C LEU A 64 -13.33 1.24 -0.36
N PHE A 65 -12.23 1.59 -1.02
CA PHE A 65 -11.29 2.62 -0.62
C PHE A 65 -10.47 3.09 -1.82
N SER A 66 -9.80 4.24 -1.66
CA SER A 66 -8.88 4.79 -2.65
C SER A 66 -7.50 4.97 -2.03
N ASP A 67 -6.46 4.51 -2.75
CA ASP A 67 -5.05 4.73 -2.44
C ASP A 67 -4.38 5.41 -3.66
N PRO A 68 -4.26 6.75 -3.66
CA PRO A 68 -3.71 7.48 -4.80
C PRO A 68 -2.23 7.18 -5.05
N LEU A 69 -1.49 6.73 -4.03
CA LEU A 69 -0.06 6.42 -4.14
C LEU A 69 0.19 4.96 -4.55
N ALA A 70 -0.85 4.13 -4.59
CA ALA A 70 -0.72 2.71 -4.88
C ALA A 70 -0.05 2.41 -6.23
N TYR A 71 -0.25 3.26 -7.25
CA TYR A 71 0.44 3.09 -8.54
C TYR A 71 1.95 3.22 -8.38
N THR A 72 2.42 4.32 -7.81
CA THR A 72 3.84 4.62 -7.62
C THR A 72 4.49 3.59 -6.68
N LEU A 73 3.83 3.32 -5.55
CA LEU A 73 4.32 2.40 -4.53
C LEU A 73 4.40 0.94 -5.03
N ALA A 74 3.47 0.51 -5.87
CA ALA A 74 3.53 -0.83 -6.46
C ALA A 74 4.73 -1.03 -7.39
N GLY A 75 5.20 0.03 -8.07
CA GLY A 75 6.23 -0.11 -9.10
C GLY A 75 5.80 -1.05 -10.24
N LYS A 76 6.69 -1.28 -11.20
CA LYS A 76 6.39 -2.19 -12.32
C LYS A 76 6.21 -3.64 -11.84
N GLU A 77 7.06 -4.05 -10.91
CA GLU A 77 7.20 -5.41 -10.41
C GLU A 77 5.96 -5.83 -9.61
N GLY A 78 5.51 -4.99 -8.67
CA GLY A 78 4.30 -5.26 -7.90
C GLY A 78 3.05 -5.27 -8.78
N ARG A 79 2.95 -4.34 -9.74
CA ARG A 79 1.81 -4.30 -10.69
C ARG A 79 1.74 -5.53 -11.59
N ALA A 80 2.86 -6.20 -11.87
CA ALA A 80 2.88 -7.44 -12.63
C ALA A 80 2.37 -8.65 -11.81
N GLN A 81 2.42 -8.56 -10.47
CA GLN A 81 2.11 -9.66 -9.56
C GLN A 81 1.33 -9.16 -8.33
N PRO A 82 0.08 -8.68 -8.50
CA PRO A 82 -0.74 -8.26 -7.36
C PRO A 82 -0.95 -9.42 -6.37
N MET A 83 -0.93 -9.14 -5.07
CA MET A 83 -1.10 -10.15 -4.01
C MET A 83 -2.46 -10.87 -4.11
N GLY A 84 -3.48 -10.12 -4.54
CA GLY A 84 -4.85 -10.58 -4.75
C GLY A 84 -5.86 -9.74 -3.97
N GLY A 85 -6.91 -9.28 -4.64
CA GLY A 85 -7.95 -8.46 -4.01
C GLY A 85 -8.70 -9.17 -2.88
N TRP A 86 -8.87 -10.50 -2.98
CA TRP A 86 -9.60 -11.30 -1.98
C TRP A 86 -9.02 -11.19 -0.56
N ILE A 87 -7.71 -10.93 -0.42
CA ILE A 87 -7.05 -10.72 0.87
C ILE A 87 -6.79 -9.24 1.13
N MET A 88 -6.34 -8.48 0.13
CA MET A 88 -5.89 -7.11 0.33
C MET A 88 -7.02 -6.10 0.49
N VAL A 89 -8.16 -6.32 -0.18
CA VAL A 89 -9.31 -5.42 -0.10
C VAL A 89 -9.94 -5.43 1.30
N PRO A 90 -10.38 -6.58 1.85
CA PRO A 90 -10.95 -6.59 3.20
C PRO A 90 -9.94 -6.15 4.25
N ARG A 91 -8.66 -6.53 4.12
CA ARG A 91 -7.60 -6.10 5.04
C ARG A 91 -7.43 -4.58 5.07
N THR A 92 -7.41 -3.94 3.91
CA THR A 92 -7.25 -2.48 3.82
C THR A 92 -8.50 -1.78 4.35
N ARG A 93 -9.70 -2.20 3.91
CA ARG A 93 -10.98 -1.63 4.33
C ARG A 93 -11.16 -1.70 5.85
N PHE A 94 -10.91 -2.88 6.43
CA PHE A 94 -11.02 -3.10 7.87
C PHE A 94 -10.03 -2.24 8.64
N GLY A 95 -8.76 -2.19 8.24
CA GLY A 95 -7.76 -1.37 8.91
C GLY A 95 -8.09 0.12 8.87
N ASP A 96 -8.69 0.60 7.78
CA ASP A 96 -9.13 1.99 7.65
C ASP A 96 -10.32 2.31 8.57
N ASP A 97 -11.31 1.41 8.65
CA ASP A 97 -12.42 1.54 9.60
C ASP A 97 -11.92 1.54 11.05
N PHE A 98 -11.07 0.57 11.37
CA PHE A 98 -10.52 0.39 12.68
C PHE A 98 -9.75 1.63 13.14
N LEU A 99 -8.91 2.21 12.26
CA LEU A 99 -8.22 3.46 12.55
C LEU A 99 -9.20 4.60 12.81
N ARG A 100 -10.22 4.77 11.98
CA ARG A 100 -11.22 5.86 12.16
C ARG A 100 -11.97 5.70 13.47
N ASP A 101 -12.40 4.48 13.80
CA ASP A 101 -13.12 4.19 15.03
C ASP A 101 -12.25 4.33 16.30
N HIS A 102 -10.96 3.98 16.24
CA HIS A 102 -10.04 4.24 17.35
C HIS A 102 -9.75 5.75 17.49
N TYR A 103 -9.68 6.49 16.38
CA TYR A 103 -9.46 7.93 16.41
C TYR A 103 -10.63 8.68 17.08
N THR A 104 -11.88 8.31 16.80
CA THR A 104 -13.06 8.89 17.47
C THR A 104 -13.09 8.58 18.97
N ARG A 105 -12.43 7.49 19.39
CA ARG A 105 -12.25 7.11 20.80
C ARG A 105 -10.98 7.69 21.45
N GLY A 106 -10.30 8.61 20.77
CA GLY A 106 -9.18 9.38 21.34
C GLY A 106 -7.79 8.90 20.94
N ALA A 107 -7.65 7.88 20.09
CA ALA A 107 -6.35 7.50 19.56
C ALA A 107 -5.74 8.66 18.75
N ARG A 108 -4.45 8.96 19.00
CA ARG A 108 -3.68 10.00 18.29
C ARG A 108 -2.36 9.48 17.72
N GLN A 109 -2.05 8.21 17.94
CA GLN A 109 -0.89 7.54 17.36
C GLN A 109 -1.34 6.26 16.65
N LEU A 110 -0.79 6.03 15.46
CA LEU A 110 -0.89 4.78 14.71
C LEU A 110 0.50 4.18 14.57
N VAL A 111 0.70 2.93 14.98
CA VAL A 111 1.95 2.19 14.78
C VAL A 111 1.71 1.08 13.76
N LEU A 112 2.29 1.20 12.57
CA LEU A 112 2.23 0.19 11.52
C LEU A 112 3.46 -0.73 11.63
N LEU A 113 3.28 -1.90 12.24
CA LEU A 113 4.32 -2.94 12.30
C LEU A 113 4.39 -3.72 10.99
N GLY A 114 5.56 -3.76 10.37
CA GLY A 114 5.71 -4.28 9.00
C GLY A 114 4.97 -3.38 8.01
N ALA A 115 5.21 -2.06 8.11
CA ALA A 115 4.49 -1.04 7.36
C ALA A 115 4.54 -1.25 5.84
N GLY A 116 5.60 -1.86 5.31
CA GLY A 116 5.80 -2.07 3.89
C GLY A 116 5.51 -0.80 3.09
N PHE A 117 4.68 -0.94 2.07
CA PHE A 117 4.25 0.16 1.21
C PHE A 117 2.87 0.70 1.60
N ASP A 118 2.50 0.67 2.89
CA ASP A 118 1.26 1.30 3.37
C ASP A 118 1.29 2.82 3.16
N ALA A 119 0.17 3.41 2.76
CA ALA A 119 0.07 4.84 2.43
C ALA A 119 -0.91 5.60 3.35
N ARG A 120 -1.35 5.03 4.48
CA ARG A 120 -2.36 5.65 5.36
C ARG A 120 -2.01 7.07 5.79
N ALA A 121 -0.74 7.36 6.08
CA ALA A 121 -0.29 8.71 6.43
C ALA A 121 -0.57 9.75 5.31
N TYR A 122 -0.68 9.31 4.07
CA TYR A 122 -0.89 10.17 2.89
C TYR A 122 -2.35 10.21 2.43
N ARG A 123 -3.17 9.20 2.77
CA ARG A 123 -4.54 9.07 2.23
C ARG A 123 -5.66 9.13 3.28
N MET A 124 -5.36 8.98 4.57
CA MET A 124 -6.37 8.99 5.63
C MET A 124 -6.74 10.41 6.06
N SER A 125 -7.50 11.10 5.22
CA SER A 125 -8.08 12.41 5.54
C SER A 125 -9.10 12.33 6.69
N GLY A 126 -9.27 13.46 7.38
CA GLY A 126 -10.16 13.58 8.54
C GLY A 126 -9.52 13.19 9.88
N LEU A 127 -8.22 12.90 9.90
CA LEU A 127 -7.45 12.53 11.10
C LEU A 127 -6.27 13.51 11.33
N PRO A 128 -6.51 14.83 11.41
CA PRO A 128 -5.47 15.85 11.32
C PRO A 128 -4.46 15.83 12.47
N GLU A 129 -4.81 15.22 13.62
CA GLU A 129 -3.94 15.14 14.79
C GLU A 129 -3.17 13.81 14.86
N LEU A 130 -3.43 12.88 13.92
CA LEU A 130 -2.84 11.55 13.94
C LEU A 130 -1.35 11.61 13.62
N ARG A 131 -0.54 10.96 14.46
CA ARG A 131 0.88 10.70 14.22
C ARG A 131 1.05 9.26 13.78
N VAL A 132 1.70 9.03 12.65
CA VAL A 132 1.89 7.68 12.09
C VAL A 132 3.36 7.28 12.23
N TYR A 133 3.59 6.14 12.87
CA TYR A 133 4.90 5.52 13.00
C TYR A 133 4.91 4.26 12.14
N GLU A 134 5.75 4.25 11.13
CA GLU A 134 5.93 3.10 10.25
C GLU A 134 7.16 2.34 10.71
N VAL A 135 6.97 1.11 11.19
CA VAL A 135 8.06 0.26 11.70
C VAL A 135 8.32 -0.84 10.68
N ASP A 136 9.51 -0.85 10.10
CA ASP A 136 9.91 -1.84 9.09
C ASP A 136 11.44 -1.94 8.97
N GLN A 137 11.92 -2.83 8.11
CA GLN A 137 13.33 -2.93 7.78
C GLN A 137 13.83 -1.71 7.00
N MET A 138 15.09 -1.35 7.21
CA MET A 138 15.75 -0.25 6.48
C MET A 138 15.64 -0.42 4.96
N THR A 139 15.78 -1.66 4.48
CA THR A 139 15.68 -2.01 3.05
C THR A 139 14.30 -1.71 2.47
N THR A 140 13.23 -1.69 3.26
CA THR A 140 11.90 -1.24 2.82
C THR A 140 11.89 0.27 2.60
N PHE A 141 12.44 1.05 3.55
CA PHE A 141 12.46 2.51 3.49
C PHE A 141 13.39 3.05 2.41
N GLU A 142 14.52 2.39 2.14
CA GLU A 142 15.41 2.71 1.02
C GLU A 142 14.68 2.74 -0.34
N VAL A 143 13.61 1.95 -0.47
CA VAL A 143 12.77 1.92 -1.67
C VAL A 143 11.60 2.88 -1.57
N LYS A 144 10.95 2.94 -0.42
CA LYS A 144 9.70 3.69 -0.24
C LYS A 144 9.92 5.20 -0.16
N GLU A 145 10.91 5.67 0.61
CA GLU A 145 11.11 7.10 0.86
C GLU A 145 11.34 7.92 -0.43
N PRO A 146 12.19 7.48 -1.39
CA PRO A 146 12.36 8.21 -2.64
C PRO A 146 11.05 8.36 -3.42
N LEU A 147 10.16 7.37 -3.37
CA LEU A 147 8.87 7.36 -4.08
C LEU A 147 7.83 8.31 -3.46
N LEU A 148 8.04 8.74 -2.21
CA LEU A 148 7.14 9.63 -1.47
C LEU A 148 7.64 11.08 -1.47
N THR A 149 8.74 11.36 -2.16
CA THR A 149 9.32 12.71 -2.24
C THR A 149 8.32 13.66 -2.91
N GLY A 150 7.92 14.71 -2.19
CA GLY A 150 6.97 15.71 -2.67
C GLY A 150 5.50 15.39 -2.39
N GLU A 151 5.18 14.22 -1.84
CA GLU A 151 3.83 13.87 -1.42
C GLU A 151 3.46 14.57 -0.10
N SER A 152 2.21 15.03 -0.01
CA SER A 152 1.70 15.71 1.19
C SER A 152 1.05 14.73 2.16
N LEU A 153 1.31 14.91 3.46
CA LEU A 153 0.66 14.12 4.50
C LEU A 153 -0.81 14.55 4.65
N ALA A 154 -1.69 13.57 4.86
CA ALA A 154 -3.09 13.79 5.25
C ALA A 154 -3.28 13.87 6.78
N VAL A 155 -2.19 13.62 7.53
CA VAL A 155 -2.14 13.47 8.99
C VAL A 155 -1.10 14.43 9.58
N ALA A 156 -1.00 14.54 10.91
CA ALA A 156 -0.11 15.48 11.59
C ALA A 156 1.38 15.23 11.29
N SER A 157 1.79 13.97 11.36
CA SER A 157 3.18 13.59 11.12
C SER A 157 3.32 12.13 10.73
N ARG A 158 4.45 11.82 10.10
CA ARG A 158 4.90 10.48 9.77
C ARG A 158 6.35 10.31 10.21
N ALA A 159 6.67 9.18 10.85
CA ALA A 159 8.03 8.78 11.18
C ALA A 159 8.32 7.38 10.63
N ALA A 160 9.40 7.25 9.85
CA ALA A 160 9.96 5.96 9.44
C ALA A 160 10.89 5.44 10.55
N VAL A 161 10.57 4.28 11.10
CA VAL A 161 11.26 3.64 12.23
C VAL A 161 11.92 2.37 11.72
N ALA A 162 13.16 2.51 11.23
CA ALA A 162 13.93 1.39 10.72
C ALA A 162 14.35 0.45 11.87
N THR A 163 14.09 -0.85 11.73
CA THR A 163 14.44 -1.87 12.73
C THR A 163 14.62 -3.25 12.08
N GLU A 164 15.19 -4.18 12.84
CA GLU A 164 15.32 -5.58 12.46
C GLU A 164 14.49 -6.45 13.43
N PHE A 165 13.42 -7.06 12.92
CA PHE A 165 12.43 -7.76 13.74
C PHE A 165 12.97 -9.02 14.42
N THR A 166 14.10 -9.55 13.97
CA THR A 166 14.73 -10.74 14.55
C THR A 166 15.35 -10.51 15.93
N ARG A 167 15.49 -9.26 16.37
CA ARG A 167 16.05 -8.92 17.69
C ARG A 167 14.97 -8.38 18.63
N PRO A 168 14.62 -9.12 19.71
CA PRO A 168 13.58 -8.69 20.64
C PRO A 168 13.90 -7.33 21.27
N GLY A 169 12.91 -6.43 21.28
CA GLY A 169 12.98 -5.14 21.98
C GLY A 169 13.65 -3.99 21.23
N GLU A 170 14.41 -4.23 20.16
CA GLU A 170 15.08 -3.15 19.41
C GLU A 170 14.07 -2.19 18.75
N TRP A 171 12.98 -2.73 18.18
CA TRP A 171 11.96 -1.92 17.52
C TRP A 171 11.23 -0.98 18.49
N ALA A 172 11.00 -1.41 19.73
CA ALA A 172 10.33 -0.59 20.74
C ALA A 172 11.19 0.60 21.17
N ALA A 173 12.51 0.38 21.33
CA ALA A 173 13.46 1.46 21.61
C ALA A 173 13.55 2.46 20.45
N ALA A 174 13.61 1.98 19.20
CA ALA A 174 13.62 2.83 18.01
C ALA A 174 12.33 3.65 17.88
N LEU A 175 11.18 3.03 18.19
CA LEU A 175 9.88 3.70 18.19
C LEU A 175 9.83 4.85 19.21
N LEU A 176 10.27 4.61 20.45
CA LEU A 176 10.37 5.65 21.48
C LEU A 176 11.29 6.80 21.06
N ALA A 177 12.46 6.47 20.51
CA ALA A 177 13.42 7.47 20.03
C ALA A 177 12.86 8.31 18.87
N SER A 178 11.87 7.79 18.13
CA SER A 178 11.19 8.50 17.04
C SER A 178 10.07 9.44 17.51
N GLY A 179 9.91 9.61 18.83
CA GLY A 179 8.93 10.51 19.43
C GLY A 179 7.56 9.86 19.65
N PHE A 180 7.49 8.54 19.71
CA PHE A 180 6.30 7.82 20.21
C PHE A 180 6.12 8.06 21.71
N ASP A 181 4.91 8.40 22.13
CA ASP A 181 4.57 8.59 23.54
C ASP A 181 3.68 7.44 24.05
N PRO A 182 4.17 6.59 24.97
CA PRO A 182 3.36 5.51 25.57
C PRO A 182 2.15 5.98 26.38
N ALA A 183 2.12 7.24 26.81
CA ALA A 183 0.99 7.81 27.53
C ALA A 183 -0.15 8.26 26.61
N VAL A 184 0.10 8.37 25.29
CA VAL A 184 -0.90 8.77 24.31
C VAL A 184 -1.64 7.53 23.78
N PRO A 185 -2.99 7.53 23.77
CA PRO A 185 -3.76 6.42 23.21
C PRO A 185 -3.34 6.10 21.76
N THR A 186 -3.03 4.83 21.54
CA THR A 186 -2.40 4.32 20.33
C THR A 186 -3.22 3.17 19.75
N THR A 187 -3.28 3.11 18.41
CA THR A 187 -3.78 1.95 17.66
C THR A 187 -2.65 1.36 16.82
N ASN A 188 -2.69 0.05 16.56
CA ASN A 188 -1.76 -0.65 15.67
C ASN A 188 -2.48 -1.53 14.65
#